data_AF-A0AAE1YBD5-F1
#
_entry.id   AF-A0AAE1YBD5-F1
#
_cell.length_a   1.000
_cell.length_b   1.000
_cell.length_c   1.000
_cell.angle_alpha   90.00
_cell.angle_beta   90.00
_cell.angle_gamma   90.00
#
_symmetry.space_group_name_H-M   'P 1'
#
loop_
_entity.id
_entity.type
_entity.pdbx_description
1 polymer ?
#
loop_
_entity_poly.entity_id
_entity_poly.type
_entity_poly.pdbx_seq_one_letter_code
_entity_poly.pdbx_strand_id
1 'polypeptide(L)'
;MYKEFEKDYLTGTGALSCKEIPFGDTVYEFELTNPESKNKRVYTVFLDINTLKVEYSCKKYTWMGMLCSHALVALHRKNVHEIPQHYIHTRWTKDVKKHVYMLDEGELIRMDDKEARVMYTNRAMRLAYDLVTRSENCKEARNIILTAFADGSNLLDEFLKKKNSDSTLAMKGKQVRDDFVEVPEVRPILDPLRAKPKGTKNARIKNHFEKRKPKTTNTGEVNIVYRRKAGGYGLIILKRNGETEKLEPVVVDSAVN
;
A
#
# COMPACT_ATOMS: atom_id res chain seq x y z
N MET A 1 11.00 1.93 -9.64
CA MET A 1 10.48 2.70 -10.80
C MET A 1 11.50 3.73 -11.26
N TYR A 2 11.82 4.79 -10.51
CA TYR A 2 12.91 5.72 -10.91
C TYR A 2 14.19 4.97 -11.28
N LYS A 3 14.65 4.03 -10.42
CA LYS A 3 15.81 3.17 -10.71
C LYS A 3 15.69 2.31 -11.98
N GLU A 4 14.48 1.91 -12.35
CA GLU A 4 14.24 1.12 -13.57
C GLU A 4 14.34 2.00 -14.81
N PHE A 5 13.72 3.18 -14.74
CA PHE A 5 13.81 4.20 -15.78
C PHE A 5 15.26 4.69 -15.95
N GLU A 6 15.96 4.96 -14.86
CA GLU A 6 17.37 5.35 -14.84
C GLU A 6 18.24 4.30 -15.52
N LYS A 7 18.00 3.01 -15.25
CA LYS A 7 18.68 1.91 -15.94
C LYS A 7 18.40 1.93 -17.45
N ASP A 8 17.15 2.09 -17.87
CA ASP A 8 16.80 2.17 -19.30
C ASP A 8 17.46 3.37 -19.97
N TYR A 9 17.46 4.52 -19.30
CA TYR A 9 18.08 5.74 -19.78
C TYR A 9 19.58 5.54 -20.00
N LEU A 10 20.29 5.05 -18.98
CA LEU A 10 21.73 4.76 -19.06
C LEU A 10 22.05 3.72 -20.15
N THR A 11 21.23 2.67 -20.25
CA THR A 11 21.37 1.66 -21.32
C THR A 11 21.18 2.28 -22.70
N GLY A 12 20.20 3.18 -22.85
CA GLY A 12 19.96 3.91 -24.09
C GLY A 12 21.14 4.80 -24.48
N THR A 13 21.64 5.60 -23.53
CA THR A 13 22.68 6.60 -23.82
C THR A 13 24.05 6.03 -24.14
N GLY A 14 24.36 4.78 -23.75
CA GLY A 14 25.71 4.22 -23.88
C GLY A 14 25.85 2.83 -24.49
N ALA A 15 24.77 2.04 -24.58
CA ALA A 15 24.87 0.60 -24.88
C ALA A 15 24.07 0.17 -26.12
N LEU A 16 23.56 1.11 -26.93
CA LEU A 16 22.83 0.82 -28.16
C LEU A 16 23.52 1.45 -29.37
N SER A 17 23.77 0.63 -30.40
CA SER A 17 24.04 1.14 -31.74
C SER A 17 22.72 1.60 -32.36
N CYS A 18 22.77 2.68 -33.15
CA CYS A 18 21.60 3.32 -33.70
C CYS A 18 21.89 3.74 -35.14
N LYS A 19 21.06 3.27 -36.07
CA LYS A 19 21.04 3.72 -37.46
C LYS A 19 19.74 4.47 -37.72
N GLU A 20 19.87 5.69 -38.22
CA GLU A 20 18.75 6.56 -38.54
C GLU A 20 18.42 6.47 -40.03
N ILE A 21 17.13 6.39 -40.34
CA ILE A 21 16.59 6.28 -41.69
C ILE A 21 15.44 7.29 -41.81
N PRO A 22 15.54 8.31 -42.67
CA PRO A 22 14.40 9.21 -42.95
C PRO A 22 13.22 8.41 -43.51
N PHE A 23 12.03 8.60 -42.95
CA PHE A 23 10.79 7.93 -43.36
C PHE A 23 9.72 8.98 -43.65
N GLY A 24 9.78 9.58 -44.83
CA GLY A 24 8.93 10.73 -45.19
C GLY A 24 9.43 12.05 -44.59
N ASP A 25 8.55 13.05 -44.53
CA ASP A 25 8.95 14.43 -44.22
C ASP A 25 9.16 14.67 -42.72
N THR A 26 8.38 14.03 -41.86
CA THR A 26 8.33 14.31 -40.42
C THR A 26 8.56 13.08 -39.56
N VAL A 27 8.73 11.91 -40.17
CA VAL A 27 8.91 10.64 -39.44
C VAL A 27 10.31 10.10 -39.72
N TYR A 28 10.95 9.60 -38.68
CA TYR A 28 12.25 8.96 -38.74
C TYR A 28 12.17 7.56 -38.16
N GLU A 29 12.71 6.61 -38.91
CA GLU A 29 12.91 5.25 -38.46
C GLU A 29 14.31 5.09 -37.85
N PHE A 30 14.37 4.39 -36.73
CA PHE A 30 15.61 4.07 -36.03
C PHE A 30 15.71 2.55 -35.86
N GLU A 31 16.81 2.00 -36.36
CA GLU A 31 17.19 0.61 -36.13
C GLU A 31 18.21 0.58 -34.97
N LEU A 32 17.81 -0.02 -33.85
CA LEU A 32 18.63 -0.11 -32.65
C LEU A 32 19.05 -1.54 -32.35
N THR A 33 20.33 -1.73 -32.05
CA THR A 33 20.88 -3.04 -31.66
C THR A 33 21.76 -2.89 -30.44
N ASN A 34 21.75 -3.87 -29.54
CA ASN A 34 22.73 -3.94 -28.46
C ASN A 34 23.96 -4.74 -28.94
N PRO A 35 25.12 -4.09 -29.16
CA PRO A 35 26.33 -4.77 -29.65
C PRO A 35 26.91 -5.76 -28.63
N GLU A 36 26.68 -5.56 -27.32
CA GLU A 36 27.16 -6.45 -26.26
C GLU A 36 26.24 -7.68 -26.07
N SER A 37 25.03 -7.64 -26.62
CA SER A 37 24.08 -8.74 -26.52
C SER A 37 24.49 -9.90 -27.43
N LYS A 38 24.55 -11.11 -26.86
CA LYS A 38 24.71 -12.36 -27.62
C LYS A 38 23.61 -12.53 -28.68
N ASN A 39 22.42 -11.99 -28.41
CA ASN A 39 21.32 -11.97 -29.35
C ASN A 39 21.29 -10.62 -30.07
N LYS A 40 21.65 -10.61 -31.36
CA LYS A 40 21.68 -9.41 -32.23
C LYS A 40 20.27 -8.99 -32.67
N ARG A 41 19.35 -8.90 -31.71
CA ARG A 41 17.98 -8.49 -32.00
C ARG A 41 17.99 -7.00 -32.37
N VAL A 42 17.41 -6.70 -33.53
CA VAL A 42 17.15 -5.34 -33.98
C VAL A 42 15.80 -4.89 -33.44
N TYR A 43 15.76 -3.67 -32.93
CA TYR A 43 14.55 -2.98 -32.50
C TYR A 43 14.29 -1.80 -33.41
N THR A 44 13.11 -1.79 -34.03
CA THR A 44 12.65 -0.66 -34.83
C THR A 44 11.85 0.31 -33.98
N VAL A 45 12.11 1.61 -34.17
CA VAL A 45 11.45 2.73 -33.53
C VAL A 45 11.12 3.78 -34.61
N PHE A 46 9.87 4.21 -34.69
CA PHE A 46 9.43 5.33 -35.53
C PHE A 46 9.17 6.53 -34.62
N LEU A 47 9.74 7.68 -34.96
CA LEU A 47 9.54 8.94 -34.25
C LEU A 47 9.01 9.99 -35.22
N ASP A 48 7.86 10.55 -34.89
CA ASP A 48 7.34 11.76 -35.52
C ASP A 48 7.90 12.98 -34.79
N ILE A 49 8.68 13.82 -35.49
CA ILE A 49 9.32 15.00 -34.90
C ILE A 49 8.36 16.15 -34.61
N ASN A 50 7.18 16.20 -35.25
CA ASN A 50 6.18 17.24 -34.99
C ASN A 50 5.36 16.92 -33.73
N THR A 51 4.97 15.65 -33.60
CA THR A 51 4.14 15.22 -32.46
C THR A 51 4.94 14.67 -31.28
N LEU A 52 6.24 14.39 -31.50
CA LEU A 52 7.14 13.69 -30.58
C LEU A 52 6.62 12.32 -30.16
N LYS A 53 5.74 11.71 -30.97
CA LYS A 53 5.20 10.39 -30.72
C LYS A 53 6.15 9.33 -31.26
N VAL A 54 6.33 8.30 -30.45
CA VAL A 54 7.19 7.16 -30.71
C VAL A 54 6.37 5.89 -30.83
N GLU A 55 6.47 5.21 -31.97
CA GLU A 55 5.99 3.83 -32.16
C GLU A 55 7.18 2.88 -32.17
N TYR A 56 7.07 1.71 -31.53
CA TYR A 56 8.22 0.83 -31.41
C TYR A 56 7.88 -0.63 -31.10
N SER A 57 8.79 -1.51 -31.50
CA SER A 57 8.70 -2.95 -31.33
C SER A 57 8.75 -3.44 -29.86
N CYS A 58 9.40 -2.70 -28.96
CA CYS A 58 9.63 -3.12 -27.57
C CYS A 58 8.33 -3.13 -26.72
N LYS A 59 7.30 -2.36 -27.11
CA LYS A 59 6.01 -2.16 -26.41
C LYS A 59 6.09 -1.90 -24.88
N LYS A 60 7.24 -1.47 -24.34
CA LYS A 60 7.43 -1.23 -22.89
C LYS A 60 6.42 -0.28 -22.29
N TYR A 61 6.06 0.78 -22.99
CA TYR A 61 5.07 1.72 -22.49
C TYR A 61 3.66 1.14 -22.38
N THR A 62 3.27 0.16 -23.20
CA THR A 62 1.91 -0.39 -23.11
C THR A 62 1.71 -1.18 -21.82
N TRP A 63 2.69 -1.98 -21.42
CA TRP A 63 2.58 -2.82 -20.22
C TRP A 63 3.18 -2.17 -18.96
N MET A 64 4.19 -1.30 -19.12
CA MET A 64 4.90 -0.67 -18.01
C MET A 64 4.66 0.83 -17.90
N GLY A 65 4.02 1.49 -18.87
CA GLY A 65 3.80 2.94 -18.85
C GLY A 65 5.05 3.80 -18.87
N MET A 66 6.21 3.23 -19.22
CA MET A 66 7.50 3.92 -19.27
C MET A 66 8.13 3.70 -20.64
N LEU A 67 8.81 4.72 -21.16
CA LEU A 67 9.58 4.62 -22.40
C LEU A 67 10.70 3.60 -22.23
N CYS A 68 10.93 2.74 -23.24
CA CYS A 68 12.11 1.89 -23.25
C CYS A 68 13.35 2.66 -23.68
N SER A 69 14.52 2.11 -23.37
CA SER A 69 15.83 2.61 -23.83
C SER A 69 15.83 2.95 -25.33
N HIS A 70 15.21 2.13 -26.18
CA HIS A 70 15.12 2.36 -27.62
C HIS A 70 14.39 3.67 -27.98
N ALA A 71 13.25 3.94 -27.34
CA ALA A 71 12.49 5.17 -27.56
C ALA A 71 13.24 6.41 -27.06
N LEU A 72 13.94 6.27 -25.93
CA LEU A 72 14.78 7.34 -25.37
C LEU A 72 15.93 7.71 -26.31
N VAL A 73 16.57 6.73 -26.96
CA VAL A 73 17.63 6.99 -27.95
C VAL A 73 17.09 7.71 -29.18
N ALA A 74 15.94 7.30 -29.72
CA ALA A 74 15.34 7.97 -30.87
C ALA A 74 15.05 9.46 -30.58
N LEU A 75 14.48 9.76 -29.41
CA LEU A 75 14.26 11.14 -28.95
C LEU A 75 15.58 11.90 -28.83
N HIS A 76 16.58 11.31 -28.17
CA HIS A 76 17.89 11.93 -27.97
C HIS A 76 18.60 12.25 -29.29
N ARG A 77 18.50 11.37 -30.30
CA ARG A 77 19.07 11.56 -31.64
C ARG A 77 18.46 12.74 -32.39
N LYS A 78 17.22 13.12 -32.06
CA LYS A 78 16.54 14.31 -32.58
C LYS A 78 16.66 15.52 -31.66
N ASN A 79 17.68 15.53 -30.79
CA ASN A 79 17.94 16.62 -29.83
C ASN A 79 16.75 16.91 -28.90
N VAL A 80 15.91 15.90 -28.65
CA VAL A 80 14.84 15.99 -27.65
C VAL A 80 15.43 15.56 -26.31
N HIS A 81 15.85 16.55 -25.53
CA HIS A 81 16.51 16.33 -24.23
C HIS A 81 15.53 16.20 -23.06
N GLU A 82 14.27 16.54 -23.28
CA GLU A 82 13.19 16.40 -22.30
C GLU A 82 12.18 15.36 -22.75
N ILE A 83 11.69 14.55 -21.82
CA ILE A 83 10.65 13.56 -22.13
C ILE A 83 9.35 14.32 -22.44
N PRO A 84 8.70 14.07 -23.60
CA PRO A 84 7.44 14.72 -23.92
C PRO A 84 6.38 14.47 -22.84
N GLN A 85 5.65 15.53 -22.46
CA GLN A 85 4.74 15.52 -21.31
C GLN A 85 3.69 14.41 -21.38
N HIS A 86 3.22 14.05 -22.58
CA HIS A 86 2.22 13.01 -22.78
C HIS A 86 2.71 11.60 -22.42
N TYR A 87 4.02 11.38 -22.30
CA TYR A 87 4.59 10.13 -21.78
C TYR A 87 4.72 10.09 -20.25
N ILE A 88 4.57 11.22 -19.57
CA ILE A 88 4.69 11.34 -18.11
C ILE A 88 3.32 11.16 -17.47
N HIS A 89 2.99 9.92 -17.10
CA HIS A 89 1.75 9.67 -16.36
C HIS A 89 1.83 10.15 -14.90
N THR A 90 0.69 10.61 -14.38
CA THR A 90 0.52 11.05 -12.98
C THR A 90 1.01 10.01 -11.96
N ARG A 91 0.77 8.72 -12.21
CA ARG A 91 1.27 7.60 -11.38
C ARG A 91 2.80 7.55 -11.21
N TRP A 92 3.55 8.19 -12.11
CA TRP A 92 5.02 8.23 -12.12
C TRP A 92 5.59 9.55 -11.58
N THR A 93 4.73 10.49 -11.20
CA THR A 93 5.15 11.77 -10.63
C THR A 93 5.22 11.70 -9.11
N LYS A 94 6.07 12.55 -8.50
CA LYS A 94 6.07 12.76 -7.04
C LYS A 94 4.71 13.24 -6.51
N ASP A 95 3.91 13.85 -7.39
CA ASP A 95 2.59 14.38 -7.11
C ASP A 95 1.47 13.33 -7.21
N VAL A 96 1.78 12.04 -7.45
CA VAL A 96 0.81 10.93 -7.44
C VAL A 96 -0.05 10.94 -6.17
N LYS A 97 0.57 11.26 -5.04
CA LYS A 97 -0.10 11.37 -3.75
C LYS A 97 -1.16 12.49 -3.75
N LYS A 98 -0.87 13.65 -4.35
CA LYS A 98 -1.82 14.77 -4.42
C LYS A 98 -3.10 14.38 -5.13
N HIS A 99 -2.99 13.61 -6.22
CA HIS A 99 -4.16 13.14 -6.98
C HIS A 99 -4.99 12.11 -6.22
N VAL A 100 -4.37 11.24 -5.41
CA VAL A 100 -5.08 10.29 -4.51
C VAL A 100 -5.85 11.04 -3.41
N TYR A 101 -5.44 12.26 -3.10
CA TYR A 101 -6.01 13.09 -2.05
C TYR A 101 -6.91 14.22 -2.57
N MET A 102 -7.17 14.32 -3.88
CA MET A 102 -8.10 15.27 -4.49
C MET A 102 -9.15 14.50 -5.29
N LEU A 103 -10.40 14.48 -4.80
CA LEU A 103 -11.55 14.03 -5.59
C LEU A 103 -11.91 15.15 -6.55
N ASP A 104 -12.15 14.81 -7.80
CA ASP A 104 -12.86 15.68 -8.72
C ASP A 104 -14.29 15.88 -8.18
N GLU A 105 -14.76 17.13 -8.12
CA GLU A 105 -16.11 17.47 -7.65
C GLU A 105 -17.17 16.74 -8.48
N GLY A 106 -16.88 16.45 -9.75
CA GLY A 106 -17.74 15.70 -10.66
C GLY A 106 -17.90 14.20 -10.34
N GLU A 107 -16.96 13.59 -9.61
CA GLU A 107 -17.05 12.18 -9.18
C GLU A 107 -17.94 12.03 -7.95
N LEU A 108 -17.91 12.99 -7.01
CA LEU A 108 -18.73 12.98 -5.80
C LEU A 108 -20.24 13.05 -6.09
N ILE A 109 -20.63 13.75 -7.15
CA ILE A 109 -22.04 13.98 -7.51
C ILE A 109 -22.73 12.70 -8.03
N ARG A 110 -21.97 11.72 -8.53
CA ARG A 110 -22.53 10.52 -9.18
C ARG A 110 -22.61 9.29 -8.28
N MET A 111 -22.14 9.38 -7.04
CA MET A 111 -22.01 8.26 -6.12
C MET A 111 -23.18 8.19 -5.15
N ASP A 112 -23.51 6.98 -4.68
CA ASP A 112 -24.47 6.83 -3.58
C ASP A 112 -23.87 7.28 -2.23
N ASP A 113 -24.73 7.55 -1.25
CA ASP A 113 -24.33 8.05 0.08
C ASP A 113 -23.34 7.13 0.82
N LYS A 114 -23.46 5.80 0.63
CA LYS A 114 -22.61 4.83 1.32
C LYS A 114 -21.22 4.81 0.71
N GLU A 115 -21.14 4.82 -0.61
CA GLU A 115 -19.90 4.89 -1.38
C GLU A 115 -19.18 6.23 -1.12
N ALA A 116 -19.92 7.33 -1.13
CA ALA A 116 -19.40 8.66 -0.81
C ALA A 116 -18.79 8.69 0.60
N ARG A 117 -19.45 8.10 1.60
CA ARG A 117 -18.93 8.00 2.97
C ARG A 117 -17.64 7.20 3.07
N VAL A 118 -17.56 6.02 2.44
CA VAL A 118 -16.34 5.18 2.48
C VAL A 118 -15.17 5.86 1.77
N MET A 119 -15.42 6.53 0.65
CA MET A 119 -14.41 7.31 -0.04
C MET A 119 -13.92 8.48 0.81
N TYR A 120 -14.84 9.23 1.42
CA TYR A 120 -14.53 10.32 2.34
C TYR A 120 -13.62 9.85 3.48
N THR A 121 -14.00 8.79 4.20
CA THR A 121 -13.22 8.31 5.36
C THR A 121 -11.82 7.85 4.93
N ASN A 122 -11.71 7.04 3.88
CA ASN A 122 -10.43 6.60 3.35
C ASN A 122 -9.53 7.77 2.94
N ARG A 123 -10.10 8.79 2.29
CA ARG A 123 -9.36 9.98 1.87
C ARG A 123 -8.89 10.81 3.05
N ALA A 124 -9.77 11.12 3.99
CA ALA A 124 -9.44 11.88 5.20
C ALA A 124 -8.32 11.19 5.99
N MET A 125 -8.40 9.87 6.17
CA MET A 125 -7.37 9.08 6.85
C MET A 125 -6.02 9.15 6.13
N ARG A 126 -6.00 9.02 4.81
CA ARG A 126 -4.75 9.10 4.03
C ARG A 126 -4.12 10.50 4.08
N LEU A 127 -4.94 11.55 4.03
CA LEU A 127 -4.50 12.93 4.17
C LEU A 127 -3.86 13.19 5.55
N ALA A 128 -4.57 12.79 6.61
CA ALA A 128 -4.05 12.92 7.97
C ALA A 128 -2.73 12.17 8.14
N TYR A 129 -2.65 10.93 7.63
CA TYR A 129 -1.41 10.14 7.66
C TYR A 129 -0.25 10.82 6.91
N ASP A 130 -0.47 11.32 5.68
CA ASP A 130 0.60 11.98 4.90
C ASP A 130 1.14 13.22 5.60
N LEU A 131 0.25 14.05 6.19
CA LEU A 131 0.65 15.21 6.98
C LEU A 131 1.53 14.79 8.16
N VAL A 132 1.07 13.81 8.95
CA VAL A 132 1.83 13.29 10.11
C VAL A 132 3.20 12.77 9.68
N THR A 133 3.26 11.90 8.68
CA THR A 133 4.53 11.32 8.20
C THR A 133 5.50 12.38 7.67
N ARG A 134 5.02 13.40 6.95
CA ARG A 134 5.89 14.47 6.43
C ARG A 134 6.47 15.36 7.52
N SER A 135 5.77 15.48 8.64
CA SER A 135 6.19 16.32 9.76
C SER A 135 7.03 15.61 10.81
N GLU A 136 7.11 14.28 10.76
CA GLU A 136 7.70 13.43 11.80
C GLU A 136 9.06 13.93 12.29
N ASN A 137 9.90 14.42 11.39
CA ASN A 137 11.28 14.81 11.67
C ASN A 137 11.51 16.32 11.90
N CYS A 138 10.46 17.14 11.96
CA CYS A 138 10.57 18.60 12.18
C CYS A 138 9.58 19.06 13.25
N LYS A 139 10.10 19.59 14.36
CA LYS A 139 9.28 19.97 15.53
C LYS A 139 8.27 21.07 15.19
N GLU A 140 8.71 22.05 14.43
CA GLU A 140 7.92 23.18 13.96
C GLU A 140 6.78 22.68 13.06
N ALA A 141 7.08 21.77 12.13
CA ALA A 141 6.08 21.15 11.26
C ALA A 141 5.05 20.32 12.04
N ARG A 142 5.48 19.56 13.06
CA ARG A 142 4.55 18.81 13.92
C ARG A 142 3.60 19.76 14.65
N ASN A 143 4.13 20.86 15.19
CA ASN A 143 3.31 21.83 15.90
C ASN A 143 2.24 22.44 14.97
N ILE A 144 2.61 22.82 13.75
CA ILE A 144 1.66 23.34 12.75
C ILE A 144 0.50 22.36 12.52
N ILE A 145 0.79 21.08 12.33
CA ILE A 145 -0.25 20.07 12.05
C ILE A 145 -1.09 19.76 13.28
N LEU A 146 -0.49 19.65 14.46
CA LEU A 146 -1.22 19.40 15.70
C LEU A 146 -2.18 20.56 16.03
N THR A 147 -1.73 21.80 15.85
CA THR A 147 -2.60 22.98 15.99
C THR A 147 -3.74 22.93 14.98
N ALA A 148 -3.45 22.68 13.71
CA ALA A 148 -4.49 22.58 12.68
C ALA A 148 -5.52 21.48 12.96
N PHE A 149 -5.10 20.33 13.51
CA PHE A 149 -6.02 19.26 13.92
C PHE A 149 -6.86 19.65 15.13
N ALA A 150 -6.27 20.33 16.12
CA ALA A 150 -7.02 20.83 17.27
C ALA A 150 -8.07 21.87 16.86
N ASP A 151 -7.68 22.83 16.02
CA ASP A 151 -8.59 23.84 15.48
C ASP A 151 -9.72 23.21 14.67
N GLY A 152 -9.39 22.23 13.81
CA GLY A 152 -10.38 21.47 13.05
C GLY A 152 -11.34 20.67 13.93
N SER A 153 -10.86 20.10 15.04
CA SER A 153 -11.71 19.40 16.01
C SER A 153 -12.69 20.36 16.68
N ASN A 154 -12.21 21.53 17.11
CA ASN A 154 -13.05 22.55 17.75
C ASN A 154 -14.16 23.04 16.81
N LEU A 155 -13.82 23.35 15.55
CA LEU A 155 -14.79 23.76 14.53
C LEU A 155 -15.85 22.68 14.28
N LEU A 156 -15.45 21.41 14.27
CA LEU A 156 -16.38 20.29 14.11
C LEU A 156 -17.34 20.18 15.29
N ASP A 157 -16.83 20.30 16.52
CA ASP A 157 -17.64 20.24 17.74
C ASP A 157 -18.67 21.38 17.79
N GLU A 158 -18.27 22.58 17.41
CA GLU A 158 -19.18 23.73 17.29
C GLU A 158 -20.28 23.49 16.24
N PHE A 159 -19.92 22.97 15.08
CA PHE A 159 -20.87 22.64 14.02
C PHE A 159 -21.89 21.57 14.48
N LEU A 160 -21.41 20.51 15.12
CA LEU A 160 -22.27 19.44 15.63
C LEU A 160 -23.21 19.91 16.75
N LYS A 161 -22.72 20.78 17.66
CA LYS A 161 -23.56 21.42 18.68
C LYS A 161 -24.69 22.23 18.04
N LYS A 162 -24.38 23.07 17.05
CA LYS A 162 -25.37 23.89 16.33
C LYS A 162 -26.43 23.04 15.63
N LYS A 163 -26.00 21.99 14.93
CA LYS A 163 -26.93 21.07 14.24
C LYS A 163 -27.87 20.35 15.23
N ASN A 164 -27.37 19.97 16.40
CA ASN A 164 -28.17 19.33 17.43
C ASN A 164 -29.16 20.31 18.08
N SER A 165 -28.78 21.58 18.32
CA SER A 165 -29.70 22.60 18.83
C SER A 165 -30.82 22.95 17.84
N ASP A 166 -30.54 22.97 16.53
CA ASP A 166 -31.56 23.22 15.51
C ASP A 166 -32.58 22.07 15.42
N SER A 167 -32.16 20.84 15.69
CA SER A 167 -33.05 19.67 15.73
C SER A 167 -33.99 19.65 16.95
N THR A 168 -33.62 20.32 18.05
CA THR A 168 -34.44 20.36 19.28
C THR A 168 -35.63 21.32 19.16
N LEU A 169 -35.56 22.32 18.28
CA LEU A 169 -36.68 23.22 17.98
C LEU A 169 -37.78 22.57 17.13
N ALA A 170 -37.48 21.45 16.45
CA ALA A 170 -38.43 20.72 15.61
C ALA A 170 -39.27 19.67 16.36
N MET A 171 -38.96 19.36 17.63
CA MET A 171 -39.61 18.27 18.41
C MET A 171 -40.54 18.72 19.55
N LYS A 172 -40.90 20.01 19.68
CA LYS A 172 -42.03 20.41 20.55
C LYS A 172 -43.36 20.22 19.82
N GLY A 173 -43.77 18.96 19.62
CA GLY A 173 -45.03 18.69 18.92
C GLY A 173 -45.33 17.23 18.64
N LYS A 174 -45.08 16.31 19.58
CA LYS A 174 -45.77 15.01 19.61
C LYS A 174 -45.59 14.35 20.98
N GLN A 175 -46.63 14.41 21.81
CA GLN A 175 -46.83 13.39 22.85
C GLN A 175 -47.06 12.08 22.10
N VAL A 176 -46.09 11.17 22.15
CA VAL A 176 -46.28 9.80 21.71
C VAL A 176 -47.02 9.09 22.84
N ARG A 177 -48.25 8.65 22.55
CA ARG A 177 -48.97 7.69 23.39
C ARG A 177 -48.31 6.33 23.24
N ASP A 178 -48.11 5.68 24.37
CA ASP A 178 -47.51 4.36 24.49
C ASP A 178 -48.57 3.32 24.14
N ASP A 179 -48.66 2.94 22.85
CA ASP A 179 -49.47 1.82 22.42
C ASP A 179 -48.58 0.57 22.33
N PHE A 180 -48.78 -0.35 23.27
CA PHE A 180 -48.21 -1.70 23.26
C PHE A 180 -48.68 -2.44 22.01
N VAL A 181 -47.75 -2.75 21.10
CA VAL A 181 -47.97 -3.72 20.02
C VAL A 181 -47.35 -5.05 20.45
N GLU A 182 -48.17 -6.10 20.54
CA GLU A 182 -47.70 -7.47 20.79
C GLU A 182 -46.67 -7.88 19.73
N VAL A 183 -45.50 -8.29 20.21
CA VAL A 183 -44.39 -8.77 19.38
C VAL A 183 -44.68 -10.22 18.98
N PRO A 184 -44.73 -10.58 17.67
CA PRO A 184 -44.83 -11.97 17.26
C PRO A 184 -43.56 -12.73 17.66
N GLU A 185 -43.74 -13.94 18.17
CA GLU A 185 -42.71 -14.85 18.66
C GLU A 185 -41.54 -15.00 17.66
N VAL A 186 -40.37 -14.46 18.04
CA VAL A 186 -39.14 -14.52 17.24
C VAL A 186 -38.61 -15.96 17.26
N ARG A 187 -38.75 -16.68 16.15
CA ARG A 187 -38.04 -17.95 15.98
C ARG A 187 -36.53 -17.67 15.87
N PRO A 188 -35.66 -18.41 16.58
CA PRO A 188 -34.22 -18.18 16.49
C PRO A 188 -33.74 -18.47 15.06
N ILE A 189 -33.24 -17.44 14.38
CA ILE A 189 -32.54 -17.60 13.11
C ILE A 189 -31.24 -18.34 13.43
N LEU A 190 -31.11 -19.58 12.97
CA LEU A 190 -29.87 -20.35 13.10
C LEU A 190 -28.90 -19.94 12.00
N ASP A 191 -27.62 -19.81 12.36
CA ASP A 191 -26.55 -19.52 11.42
C ASP A 191 -26.47 -20.58 10.32
N PRO A 192 -26.29 -20.18 9.05
CA PRO A 192 -26.07 -21.12 7.96
C PRO A 192 -24.86 -22.03 8.23
N LEU A 193 -24.97 -23.31 7.84
CA LEU A 193 -23.86 -24.26 7.96
C LEU A 193 -22.62 -23.71 7.26
N ARG A 194 -21.52 -23.63 8.01
CA ARG A 194 -20.26 -23.04 7.56
C ARG A 194 -19.61 -23.93 6.50
N ALA A 195 -19.91 -23.70 5.23
CA ALA A 195 -19.28 -24.40 4.11
C ALA A 195 -17.86 -23.86 3.85
N LYS A 196 -16.87 -24.74 3.80
CA LYS A 196 -15.48 -24.37 3.43
C LYS A 196 -15.32 -24.41 1.91
N PRO A 197 -14.70 -23.40 1.27
CA PRO A 197 -14.31 -23.49 -0.12
C PRO A 197 -13.21 -24.56 -0.31
N LYS A 198 -13.32 -25.30 -1.41
CA LYS A 198 -12.41 -26.41 -1.77
C LYS A 198 -10.97 -25.89 -1.89
N GLY A 199 -10.03 -26.49 -1.15
CA GLY A 199 -8.59 -26.15 -1.20
C GLY A 199 -8.01 -25.43 0.03
N THR A 200 -8.81 -25.10 1.03
CA THR A 200 -8.33 -24.39 2.24
C THR A 200 -7.71 -25.36 3.25
N LYS A 201 -6.39 -25.28 3.49
CA LYS A 201 -5.70 -26.11 4.49
C LYS A 201 -6.15 -25.73 5.91
N ASN A 202 -6.36 -26.71 6.80
CA ASN A 202 -6.77 -26.52 8.21
C ASN A 202 -5.68 -25.86 9.10
N ALA A 203 -4.59 -25.37 8.51
CA ALA A 203 -3.47 -24.80 9.26
C ALA A 203 -3.79 -23.36 9.67
N ARG A 204 -3.80 -23.11 10.98
CA ARG A 204 -3.80 -21.76 11.54
C ARG A 204 -2.61 -20.97 10.97
N ILE A 205 -2.87 -19.78 10.44
CA ILE A 205 -1.83 -18.87 9.98
C ILE A 205 -0.98 -18.47 11.19
N LYS A 206 0.32 -18.78 11.14
CA LYS A 206 1.26 -18.43 12.21
C LYS A 206 1.49 -16.92 12.28
N ASN A 207 1.47 -16.37 13.49
CA ASN A 207 1.72 -14.94 13.73
C ASN A 207 3.21 -14.59 13.60
N HIS A 208 3.51 -13.30 13.45
CA HIS A 208 4.88 -12.79 13.21
C HIS A 208 5.92 -13.30 14.23
N PHE A 209 5.54 -13.43 15.50
CA PHE A 209 6.41 -13.96 16.56
C PHE A 209 6.74 -15.45 16.38
N GLU A 210 5.81 -16.25 15.86
CA GLU A 210 5.99 -17.70 15.62
C GLU A 210 6.82 -17.98 14.36
N LYS A 211 6.97 -16.98 13.46
CA LYS A 211 7.81 -17.06 12.26
C LYS A 211 9.28 -16.77 12.55
N ARG A 212 9.61 -16.08 13.65
CA ARG A 212 10.99 -15.80 14.06
C ARG A 212 11.55 -17.02 14.79
N LYS A 213 12.63 -17.62 14.27
CA LYS A 213 13.41 -18.61 15.02
C LYS A 213 14.09 -17.92 16.22
N PRO A 214 13.99 -18.43 17.45
CA PRO A 214 14.72 -17.86 18.57
C PRO A 214 16.23 -17.99 18.32
N LYS A 215 16.98 -16.92 18.57
CA LYS A 215 18.44 -16.95 18.56
C LYS A 215 18.90 -17.76 19.78
N THR A 216 19.71 -18.78 19.58
CA THR A 216 20.34 -19.54 20.67
C THR A 216 21.35 -18.65 21.36
N THR A 217 21.17 -18.39 22.65
CA THR A 217 22.20 -17.79 23.50
C THR A 217 23.34 -18.80 23.69
N ASN A 218 24.58 -18.31 23.66
CA ASN A 218 25.85 -19.08 23.67
C ASN A 218 26.10 -19.89 24.95
N THR A 219 25.31 -20.93 25.17
CA THR A 219 25.59 -22.04 26.08
C THR A 219 25.04 -23.24 25.33
N GLY A 220 25.90 -24.10 24.77
CA GLY A 220 25.56 -25.17 23.82
C GLY A 220 24.74 -26.32 24.40
N GLU A 221 23.74 -26.01 25.21
CA GLU A 221 22.79 -26.88 25.89
C GLU A 221 21.39 -26.59 25.35
N VAL A 222 20.75 -27.60 24.77
CA VAL A 222 19.39 -27.48 24.22
C VAL A 222 18.40 -27.70 25.35
N ASN A 223 17.78 -26.62 25.81
CA ASN A 223 16.77 -26.67 26.85
C ASN A 223 15.36 -26.51 26.23
N ILE A 224 14.46 -27.44 26.53
CA ILE A 224 13.07 -27.40 26.05
C ILE A 224 12.16 -26.95 27.20
N VAL A 225 11.52 -25.79 27.03
CA VAL A 225 10.49 -25.28 27.96
C VAL A 225 9.11 -25.71 27.47
N TYR A 226 8.27 -26.26 28.33
CA TYR A 226 6.89 -26.63 28.01
C TYR A 226 5.92 -26.22 29.12
N ARG A 227 4.66 -25.94 28.76
CA ARG A 227 3.61 -25.58 29.72
C ARG A 227 2.98 -26.85 30.32
N ARG A 228 2.85 -26.91 31.64
CA ARG A 228 2.20 -28.04 32.34
C ARG A 228 0.68 -27.89 32.36
N LYS A 229 -0.05 -29.01 32.33
CA LYS A 229 -1.53 -29.02 32.39
C LYS A 229 -2.08 -28.44 33.71
N ALA A 230 -1.35 -28.59 34.82
CA ALA A 230 -1.70 -28.04 36.13
C ALA A 230 -1.35 -26.55 36.31
N GLY A 231 -0.90 -25.87 35.25
CA GLY A 231 -0.33 -24.51 35.34
C GLY A 231 1.18 -24.52 35.58
N GLY A 232 1.84 -23.41 35.22
CA GLY A 232 3.30 -23.27 35.28
C GLY A 232 4.06 -23.84 34.06
N TYR A 233 5.38 -23.69 34.08
CA TYR A 233 6.30 -24.16 33.04
C TYR A 233 7.25 -25.23 33.59
N GLY A 234 7.54 -26.24 32.78
CA GLY A 234 8.58 -27.23 33.02
C GLY A 234 9.75 -27.03 32.07
N LEU A 235 10.95 -27.42 32.51
CA LEU A 235 12.19 -27.38 31.73
C LEU A 235 12.73 -28.80 31.56
N ILE A 236 13.14 -29.16 30.34
CA ILE A 236 13.88 -30.39 30.04
C ILE A 236 15.29 -29.98 29.61
N ILE A 237 16.31 -30.46 30.31
CA ILE A 237 17.72 -30.23 30.00
C ILE A 237 18.26 -31.48 29.31
N LEU A 238 18.72 -31.33 28.06
CA LEU A 238 19.32 -32.43 27.30
C LEU A 238 20.83 -32.43 27.52
N LYS A 239 21.35 -33.37 28.31
CA LYS A 239 22.80 -33.60 28.45
C LYS A 239 23.34 -34.29 27.18
N ARG A 240 24.59 -33.99 26.79
CA ARG A 240 25.24 -34.51 25.55
C ARG A 240 25.30 -36.04 25.44
N ASN A 241 24.99 -36.76 26.51
CA ASN A 241 25.20 -38.20 26.64
C ASN A 241 23.94 -39.01 26.30
N GLY A 242 22.84 -38.35 25.87
CA GLY A 242 21.59 -39.02 25.48
C GLY A 242 20.69 -39.44 26.66
N GLU A 243 21.09 -39.19 27.90
CA GLU A 243 20.27 -39.43 29.09
C GLU A 243 19.43 -38.20 29.43
N THR A 244 18.11 -38.41 29.62
CA THR A 244 17.16 -37.37 30.04
C THR A 244 16.92 -37.46 31.54
N GLU A 245 17.30 -36.42 32.29
CA GLU A 245 17.01 -36.32 33.71
C GLU A 245 15.84 -35.37 33.95
N LYS A 246 14.74 -35.88 34.50
CA LYS A 246 13.56 -35.08 34.82
C LYS A 246 13.72 -34.56 36.25
N LEU A 247 14.18 -33.32 36.39
CA LEU A 247 14.33 -32.70 37.70
C LEU A 247 12.95 -32.45 38.33
N GLU A 248 12.78 -32.93 39.56
CA GLU A 248 11.63 -32.60 40.39
C GLU A 248 11.75 -31.16 40.93
N PRO A 249 10.63 -30.47 41.13
CA PRO A 249 10.64 -29.05 41.48
C PRO A 249 11.23 -28.83 42.88
N VAL A 250 12.21 -27.93 42.96
CA VAL A 250 12.60 -27.29 44.22
C VAL A 250 11.46 -26.33 44.59
N VAL A 251 10.82 -26.57 45.73
CA VAL A 251 9.89 -25.61 46.34
C VAL A 251 10.74 -24.43 46.80
N VAL A 252 10.62 -23.31 46.12
CA VAL A 252 11.14 -22.04 46.61
C VAL A 252 10.01 -21.42 47.42
N ASP A 253 10.20 -21.34 48.73
CA ASP A 253 9.23 -20.70 49.63
C ASP A 253 9.00 -19.24 49.19
N SER A 254 7.72 -18.90 49.13
CA SER A 254 7.24 -17.58 48.73
C SER A 254 7.88 -16.50 49.59
N ALA A 255 8.59 -15.55 48.97
CA ALA A 255 9.01 -14.34 49.65
C ALA A 255 7.76 -13.57 50.09
N VAL A 256 7.63 -13.39 51.40
CA VAL A 256 6.63 -12.53 52.04
C VAL A 256 6.88 -11.10 51.58
N ASN A 257 5.84 -10.48 50.98
CA ASN A 257 5.46 -9.07 51.14
C ASN A 257 4.12 -8.81 50.45
#